data_AF-A0A957Q9F3-F1
#
_entry.id   AF-A0A957Q9F3-F1
#
_cell.length_a   1.000
_cell.length_b   1.000
_cell.length_c   1.000
_cell.angle_alpha   90.00
_cell.angle_beta   90.00
_cell.angle_gamma   90.00
#
_symmetry.space_group_name_H-M   'P 1'
#
loop_
_entity.id
_entity.type
_entity.pdbx_description
1 polymer ?
#
loop_
_entity_poly.entity_id
_entity_poly.type
_entity_poly.pdbx_seq_one_letter_code
_entity_poly.pdbx_strand_id
1 'polypeptide(L)'
;MSFSPALLFHSRNPTARTTFVRLALLALILFAYAWRVCGLTRQSLWRDEVDAIYFALRDLPDTLAMFVAMAQNGPLYFLTLRLWFYFIGASEFALRYPSVIAGTLAIPLTWLVAQRLMIALPPTRAEAAVPDEAHRDIPVNRAGLLTATTLPLLAALLLAVNPYQLWYGQEGKMYAIITALTLLAHWLWLQGIRRGGWRIWGGYCLVVSCAIYTHLLMIMLIPLHMIWFLLAWPQSKAHWRGYGGALAGLTLPYLPLLVWQWPMLLANEAKTGFNFVPLSKMI
;
A
#
# COMPACT_ATOMS: atom_id res chain seq x y z
N MET A 1 3.09 -49.68 -39.41
CA MET A 1 3.86 -49.16 -38.26
C MET A 1 3.43 -47.71 -38.03
N SER A 2 2.58 -47.47 -37.03
CA SER A 2 2.09 -46.13 -36.70
C SER A 2 2.81 -45.66 -35.43
N PHE A 3 3.63 -44.62 -35.56
CA PHE A 3 4.25 -43.94 -34.42
C PHE A 3 3.21 -43.02 -33.78
N SER A 4 2.83 -43.31 -32.53
CA SER A 4 1.98 -42.44 -31.72
C SER A 4 2.88 -41.46 -30.95
N PRO A 5 2.81 -40.13 -31.18
CA PRO A 5 3.67 -39.14 -30.53
C PRO A 5 3.08 -38.66 -29.20
N ALA A 6 2.59 -39.60 -28.38
CA ALA A 6 1.90 -39.29 -27.13
C ALA A 6 2.76 -39.66 -25.91
N LEU A 7 3.92 -39.02 -25.71
CA LEU A 7 4.71 -39.26 -24.48
C LEU A 7 5.82 -38.23 -24.19
N LEU A 8 5.59 -36.93 -24.40
CA LEU A 8 6.56 -35.90 -23.95
C LEU A 8 5.90 -34.61 -23.43
N PHE A 9 4.99 -34.73 -22.45
CA PHE A 9 4.71 -33.59 -21.56
C PHE A 9 4.94 -34.00 -20.11
N HIS A 10 6.22 -33.92 -19.75
CA HIS A 10 6.75 -34.05 -18.41
C HIS A 10 5.88 -33.32 -17.37
N SER A 11 5.43 -34.09 -16.39
CA SER A 11 5.09 -33.63 -15.05
C SER A 11 6.14 -32.61 -14.55
N ARG A 12 5.83 -31.30 -14.61
CA ARG A 12 6.66 -30.30 -13.93
C ARG A 12 6.36 -30.36 -12.43
N ASN A 13 7.35 -30.75 -11.64
CA ASN A 13 7.29 -30.82 -10.18
C ASN A 13 6.72 -29.52 -9.57
N PRO A 14 5.63 -29.57 -8.77
CA PRO A 14 5.01 -28.38 -8.17
C PRO A 14 5.94 -27.63 -7.20
N THR A 15 6.91 -28.33 -6.60
CA THR A 15 7.96 -27.76 -5.74
C THR A 15 8.91 -26.85 -6.53
N ALA A 16 9.45 -27.34 -7.65
CA ALA A 16 10.35 -26.58 -8.52
C ALA A 16 9.72 -25.27 -9.02
N ARG A 17 8.41 -25.29 -9.29
CA ARG A 17 7.66 -24.10 -9.73
C ARG A 17 7.48 -23.07 -8.62
N THR A 18 7.16 -23.52 -7.41
CA THR A 18 7.04 -22.61 -6.25
C THR A 18 8.38 -21.93 -5.97
N THR A 19 9.48 -22.68 -6.09
CA THR A 19 10.84 -22.14 -6.00
C THR A 19 11.10 -21.11 -7.09
N PHE A 20 10.76 -21.40 -8.35
CA PHE A 20 10.92 -20.44 -9.45
C PHE A 20 10.18 -19.12 -9.20
N VAL A 21 8.91 -19.15 -8.80
CA VAL A 21 8.14 -17.92 -8.52
C VAL A 21 8.76 -17.09 -7.40
N ARG A 22 9.24 -17.75 -6.34
CA ARG A 22 9.94 -17.07 -5.23
C ARG A 22 11.24 -16.45 -5.68
N LEU A 23 12.04 -17.16 -6.49
CA LEU A 23 13.28 -16.64 -7.04
C LEU A 23 13.03 -15.48 -8.01
N ALA A 24 12.01 -15.58 -8.86
CA ALA A 24 11.62 -14.51 -9.77
C ALA A 24 11.17 -13.25 -9.01
N LEU A 25 10.34 -13.42 -7.96
CA LEU A 25 9.92 -12.31 -7.11
C LEU A 25 11.12 -11.69 -6.36
N LEU A 26 12.03 -12.52 -5.82
CA LEU A 26 13.25 -12.03 -5.17
C LEU A 26 14.12 -11.25 -6.15
N ALA A 27 14.37 -11.78 -7.34
CA ALA A 27 15.13 -11.09 -8.38
C ALA A 27 14.49 -9.75 -8.76
N LEU A 28 13.16 -9.70 -8.86
CA LEU A 28 12.43 -8.47 -9.15
C LEU A 28 12.58 -7.43 -8.02
N ILE A 29 12.48 -7.86 -6.76
CA ILE A 29 12.68 -6.98 -5.59
C ILE A 29 14.09 -6.40 -5.58
N LEU A 30 15.10 -7.25 -5.78
CA LEU A 30 16.51 -6.83 -5.81
C LEU A 30 16.80 -5.88 -6.97
N PHE A 31 16.29 -6.19 -8.15
CA PHE A 31 16.40 -5.32 -9.33
C PHE A 31 15.76 -3.95 -9.05
N ALA A 32 14.55 -3.94 -8.53
CA ALA A 32 13.80 -2.72 -8.28
C ALA A 32 14.40 -1.86 -7.15
N TYR A 33 15.00 -2.49 -6.14
CA TYR A 33 15.80 -1.82 -5.12
C TYR A 33 17.05 -1.19 -5.74
N ALA A 34 17.83 -1.97 -6.48
CA ALA A 34 19.05 -1.49 -7.14
C ALA A 34 18.75 -0.30 -8.05
N TRP A 35 17.68 -0.38 -8.86
CA TRP A 35 17.25 0.70 -9.73
C TRP A 35 16.92 1.99 -8.96
N ARG A 36 16.22 1.88 -7.82
CA ARG A 36 15.86 3.04 -6.98
C ARG A 36 17.08 3.66 -6.30
N VAL A 37 18.03 2.85 -5.83
CA VAL A 37 19.26 3.36 -5.21
C VAL A 37 20.21 3.99 -6.23
N CYS A 38 20.26 3.45 -7.45
CA CYS A 38 21.10 3.96 -8.53
C CYS A 38 20.75 5.41 -8.88
N GLY A 39 21.65 6.34 -8.52
CA GLY A 39 21.49 7.75 -8.84
C GLY A 39 20.58 8.54 -7.89
N LEU A 40 20.33 8.02 -6.68
CA LEU A 40 19.44 8.64 -5.68
C LEU A 40 19.80 10.10 -5.35
N THR A 41 21.07 10.50 -5.50
CA THR A 41 21.57 11.86 -5.23
C THR A 41 21.84 12.68 -6.49
N ARG A 42 21.49 12.18 -7.69
CA ARG A 42 21.83 12.88 -8.95
C ARG A 42 21.04 14.16 -9.18
N GLN A 43 19.82 14.23 -8.67
CA GLN A 43 18.94 15.39 -8.88
C GLN A 43 19.02 16.35 -7.70
N SER A 44 19.01 17.65 -7.98
CA SER A 44 18.82 18.72 -6.99
C SER A 44 17.54 18.53 -6.18
N LEU A 45 17.50 19.14 -5.01
CA LEU A 45 16.32 19.11 -4.14
C LEU A 45 15.15 19.86 -4.76
N TRP A 46 13.98 19.26 -4.67
CA TRP A 46 12.72 19.93 -5.00
C TRP A 46 12.27 20.85 -3.85
N ARG A 47 11.39 21.81 -4.14
CA ARG A 47 10.89 22.76 -3.13
C ARG A 47 10.29 22.05 -1.91
N ASP A 48 9.51 21.02 -2.15
CA ASP A 48 8.84 20.19 -1.14
C ASP A 48 9.80 19.23 -0.40
N GLU A 49 10.89 18.79 -1.03
CA GLU A 49 12.00 18.10 -0.34
C GLU A 49 12.71 19.04 0.64
N VAL A 50 12.93 20.31 0.24
CA VAL A 50 13.49 21.33 1.14
C VAL A 50 12.54 21.60 2.31
N ASP A 51 11.23 21.68 2.06
CA ASP A 51 10.24 21.82 3.14
C ASP A 51 10.22 20.61 4.08
N ALA A 52 10.37 19.38 3.55
CA ALA A 52 10.49 18.18 4.37
C ALA A 52 11.72 18.21 5.28
N ILE A 53 12.87 18.64 4.76
CA ILE A 53 14.09 18.84 5.57
C ILE A 53 13.85 19.91 6.64
N TYR A 54 13.30 21.06 6.26
CA TYR A 54 13.02 22.17 7.16
C TYR A 54 12.12 21.73 8.33
N PHE A 55 11.04 21.00 8.02
CA PHE A 55 10.11 20.50 9.03
C PHE A 55 10.68 19.38 9.90
N ALA A 56 11.57 18.54 9.35
CA ALA A 56 12.24 17.51 10.13
C ALA A 56 13.29 18.08 11.11
N LEU A 57 13.97 19.17 10.74
CA LEU A 57 15.11 19.73 11.50
C LEU A 57 14.75 20.86 12.47
N ARG A 58 13.64 21.58 12.27
CA ARG A 58 13.20 22.67 13.17
C ARG A 58 12.84 22.17 14.59
N ASP A 59 12.34 23.05 15.44
CA ASP A 59 11.93 22.64 16.79
C ASP A 59 10.73 21.66 16.79
N LEU A 60 10.73 20.74 17.76
CA LEU A 60 9.70 19.71 17.86
C LEU A 60 8.29 20.31 18.13
N PRO A 61 8.11 21.29 19.05
CA PRO A 61 6.82 21.94 19.24
C PRO A 61 6.24 22.53 17.96
N ASP A 62 7.07 23.18 17.12
CA ASP A 62 6.63 23.76 15.84
C ASP A 62 6.20 22.70 14.84
N THR A 63 6.85 21.53 14.86
CA THR A 63 6.48 20.39 14.02
C THR A 63 5.18 19.75 14.50
N LEU A 64 4.96 19.68 15.81
CA LEU A 64 3.71 19.18 16.40
C LEU A 64 2.54 20.15 16.16
N ALA A 65 2.80 21.46 16.13
CA ALA A 65 1.77 22.44 15.79
C ALA A 65 1.18 22.23 14.38
N MET A 66 1.87 21.52 13.48
CA MET A 66 1.34 21.16 12.15
C MET A 66 0.09 20.28 12.21
N PHE A 67 -0.10 19.48 13.26
CA PHE A 67 -1.31 18.64 13.41
C PHE A 67 -2.61 19.46 13.34
N VAL A 68 -2.53 20.74 13.70
CA VAL A 68 -3.66 21.66 13.82
C VAL A 68 -3.44 22.92 12.96
N ALA A 69 -2.49 22.88 12.02
CA ALA A 69 -2.24 24.00 11.12
C ALA A 69 -3.01 23.81 9.80
N MET A 70 -3.65 24.88 9.34
CA MET A 70 -4.27 24.88 8.01
C MET A 70 -3.22 24.67 6.92
N ALA A 71 -3.63 24.01 5.84
CA ALA A 71 -2.78 23.69 4.67
C ALA A 71 -1.53 22.83 4.95
N GLN A 72 -1.42 22.22 6.13
CA GLN A 72 -0.31 21.31 6.44
C GLN A 72 -0.76 19.85 6.36
N ASN A 73 0.12 19.01 5.81
CA ASN A 73 -0.06 17.56 5.82
C ASN A 73 0.24 17.00 7.22
N GLY A 74 -0.28 15.79 7.49
CA GLY A 74 -0.06 15.11 8.76
C GLY A 74 1.44 15.00 9.10
N PRO A 75 1.84 15.25 10.36
CA PRO A 75 3.25 15.43 10.68
C PRO A 75 4.01 14.13 10.90
N LEU A 76 3.37 12.96 10.86
CA LEU A 76 4.04 11.69 11.12
C LEU A 76 5.20 11.46 10.14
N TYR A 77 5.04 11.90 8.88
CA TYR A 77 6.13 11.85 7.90
C TYR A 77 7.38 12.61 8.40
N PHE A 78 7.21 13.87 8.80
CA PHE A 78 8.32 14.72 9.26
C PHE A 78 8.88 14.27 10.61
N LEU A 79 8.04 13.76 11.53
CA LEU A 79 8.48 13.20 12.80
C LEU A 79 9.31 11.92 12.60
N THR A 80 8.88 11.06 11.67
CA THR A 80 9.65 9.85 11.31
C THR A 80 10.96 10.22 10.64
N LEU A 81 10.94 11.22 9.74
CA LEU A 81 12.13 11.72 9.07
C LEU A 81 13.11 12.40 10.05
N ARG A 82 12.62 13.14 11.04
CA ARG A 82 13.43 13.68 12.14
C ARG A 82 14.18 12.57 12.88
N LEU A 83 13.46 11.52 13.29
CA LEU A 83 14.06 10.39 13.99
C LEU A 83 15.11 9.69 13.09
N TRP A 84 14.81 9.56 11.80
CA TRP A 84 15.73 9.01 10.82
C TRP A 84 17.02 9.84 10.68
N PHE A 85 16.90 11.16 10.54
CA PHE A 85 18.05 12.07 10.49
C PHE A 85 18.84 12.10 11.80
N TYR A 86 18.20 11.93 12.95
CA TYR A 86 18.90 11.83 14.23
C TYR A 86 19.88 10.65 14.26
N PHE A 87 19.50 9.50 13.71
CA PHE A 87 20.36 8.30 13.72
C PHE A 87 21.34 8.23 12.56
N ILE A 88 20.95 8.65 11.35
CA ILE A 88 21.72 8.45 10.12
C ILE A 88 22.48 9.72 9.69
N GLY A 89 22.04 10.89 10.16
CA GLY A 89 22.49 12.20 9.68
C GLY A 89 21.67 12.69 8.48
N ALA A 90 21.59 14.02 8.34
CA ALA A 90 20.91 14.67 7.23
C ALA A 90 21.81 14.70 5.98
N SER A 91 21.31 14.13 4.88
CA SER A 91 21.91 14.18 3.53
C SER A 91 20.82 13.93 2.49
N GLU A 92 21.07 14.24 1.23
CA GLU A 92 20.14 13.95 0.12
C GLU A 92 19.87 12.45 0.01
N PHE A 93 20.90 11.62 0.24
CA PHE A 93 20.74 10.17 0.28
C PHE A 93 19.83 9.76 1.44
N ALA A 94 20.11 10.22 2.66
CA ALA A 94 19.32 9.87 3.83
C ALA A 94 17.87 10.35 3.72
N LEU A 95 17.62 11.50 3.09
CA LEU A 95 16.27 12.04 2.86
C LEU A 95 15.43 11.10 1.98
N ARG A 96 16.02 10.59 0.89
CA ARG A 96 15.31 9.82 -0.14
C ARG A 96 15.27 8.31 0.15
N TYR A 97 16.18 7.81 0.97
CA TYR A 97 16.29 6.38 1.27
C TYR A 97 15.04 5.73 1.91
N PRO A 98 14.28 6.39 2.81
CA PRO A 98 13.01 5.86 3.29
C PRO A 98 12.01 5.55 2.16
N SER A 99 11.96 6.39 1.13
CA SER A 99 11.13 6.15 -0.07
C SER A 99 11.62 4.97 -0.90
N VAL A 100 12.94 4.76 -0.97
CA VAL A 100 13.52 3.57 -1.61
C VAL A 100 13.06 2.30 -0.90
N ILE A 101 13.13 2.27 0.44
CA ILE A 101 12.68 1.12 1.24
C ILE A 101 11.20 0.88 0.99
N ALA A 102 10.36 1.91 1.14
CA ALA A 102 8.92 1.78 0.99
C ALA A 102 8.51 1.38 -0.44
N GLY A 103 9.08 2.01 -1.46
CA GLY A 103 8.81 1.69 -2.86
C GLY A 103 9.27 0.28 -3.23
N THR A 104 10.35 -0.21 -2.62
CA THR A 104 10.80 -1.61 -2.78
C THR A 104 9.84 -2.57 -2.09
N LEU A 105 9.39 -2.27 -0.85
CA LEU A 105 8.42 -3.07 -0.11
C LEU A 105 7.04 -3.13 -0.76
N ALA A 106 6.66 -2.10 -1.53
CA ALA A 106 5.41 -2.10 -2.28
C ALA A 106 5.32 -3.25 -3.30
N ILE A 107 6.45 -3.76 -3.81
CA ILE A 107 6.50 -4.86 -4.79
C ILE A 107 6.00 -6.19 -4.20
N PRO A 108 6.60 -6.73 -3.11
CA PRO A 108 6.08 -7.93 -2.49
C PRO A 108 4.68 -7.72 -1.89
N LEU A 109 4.35 -6.52 -1.42
CA LEU A 109 3.01 -6.22 -0.92
C LEU A 109 1.95 -6.29 -2.03
N THR A 110 2.24 -5.77 -3.23
CA THR A 110 1.37 -5.92 -4.40
C THR A 110 1.19 -7.39 -4.78
N TRP A 111 2.28 -8.17 -4.79
CA TRP A 111 2.19 -9.61 -5.01
C TRP A 111 1.28 -10.29 -3.97
N LEU A 112 1.44 -9.94 -2.69
CA LEU A 112 0.62 -10.48 -1.60
C LEU A 112 -0.86 -10.11 -1.75
N VAL A 113 -1.18 -8.84 -2.01
CA VAL A 113 -2.56 -8.38 -2.22
C VAL A 113 -3.17 -9.09 -3.43
N ALA A 114 -2.47 -9.11 -4.57
CA ALA A 114 -2.94 -9.78 -5.78
C ALA A 114 -3.16 -11.28 -5.56
N GLN A 115 -2.25 -11.97 -4.86
CA GLN A 115 -2.42 -13.38 -4.53
C GLN A 115 -3.67 -13.61 -3.66
N ARG A 116 -3.95 -12.73 -2.70
CA ARG A 116 -5.13 -12.84 -1.83
C ARG A 116 -6.42 -12.59 -2.59
N LEU A 117 -6.41 -11.70 -3.56
CA LEU A 117 -7.55 -11.45 -4.44
C LEU A 117 -7.86 -12.66 -5.33
N MET A 118 -6.83 -13.29 -5.91
CA MET A 118 -7.01 -14.47 -6.76
C MET A 118 -7.59 -15.66 -6.01
N ILE A 119 -7.21 -15.87 -4.74
CA ILE A 119 -7.74 -16.95 -3.90
C ILE A 119 -9.19 -16.67 -3.44
N ALA A 120 -9.70 -15.45 -3.62
CA ALA A 120 -11.06 -15.07 -3.26
C ALA A 120 -12.05 -15.15 -4.43
N LEU A 121 -11.59 -15.23 -5.68
CA LEU A 121 -12.45 -15.35 -6.86
C LEU A 121 -13.05 -16.76 -6.95
N PRO A 122 -14.37 -16.92 -7.16
CA PRO A 122 -14.96 -18.22 -7.47
C PRO A 122 -14.37 -18.79 -8.78
N PRO A 123 -14.31 -20.12 -8.95
CA PRO A 123 -13.87 -20.73 -10.19
C PRO A 123 -14.69 -20.19 -11.37
N THR A 124 -14.04 -20.03 -12.52
CA THR A 124 -14.69 -19.50 -13.73
C THR A 124 -15.86 -20.38 -14.16
N ARG A 125 -16.85 -19.84 -14.90
CA ARG A 125 -17.98 -20.64 -15.43
C ARG A 125 -17.55 -21.88 -16.21
N ALA A 126 -16.37 -21.84 -16.85
CA ALA A 126 -15.78 -22.98 -17.53
C ALA A 126 -15.29 -24.08 -16.57
N GLU A 127 -14.81 -23.70 -15.38
CA GLU A 127 -14.37 -24.62 -14.33
C GLU A 127 -15.55 -25.20 -13.53
N ALA A 128 -16.63 -24.42 -13.36
CA ALA A 128 -17.85 -24.84 -12.69
C ALA A 128 -18.74 -25.78 -13.54
N ALA A 129 -18.49 -25.88 -14.85
CA ALA A 129 -19.26 -26.72 -15.77
C ALA A 129 -18.79 -28.20 -15.81
N VAL A 130 -17.76 -28.56 -15.05
CA VAL A 130 -17.26 -29.93 -14.97
C VAL A 130 -18.11 -30.73 -13.96
N PRO A 131 -18.77 -31.84 -14.36
CA PRO A 131 -19.68 -32.60 -13.48
C PRO A 131 -19.01 -33.25 -12.26
N ASP A 132 -19.80 -33.36 -11.18
CA ASP A 132 -19.44 -33.69 -9.79
C ASP A 132 -18.85 -35.11 -9.60
N GLU A 133 -19.05 -36.04 -10.53
CA GLU A 133 -18.62 -37.44 -10.37
C GLU A 133 -17.09 -37.64 -10.51
N ALA A 134 -16.36 -36.65 -11.01
CA ALA A 134 -14.89 -36.69 -11.09
C ALA A 134 -14.20 -36.22 -9.78
N HIS A 135 -14.94 -35.78 -8.75
CA HIS A 135 -14.41 -35.04 -7.59
C HIS A 135 -13.63 -35.83 -6.52
N ARG A 136 -13.28 -37.11 -6.73
CA ARG A 136 -12.46 -37.85 -5.74
C ARG A 136 -10.96 -37.60 -5.83
N ASP A 137 -10.43 -37.08 -6.95
CA ASP A 137 -9.00 -36.76 -7.09
C ASP A 137 -8.75 -35.64 -8.12
N ILE A 138 -9.59 -34.60 -8.18
CA ILE A 138 -9.36 -33.52 -9.17
C ILE A 138 -8.09 -32.75 -8.77
N PRO A 139 -7.01 -32.82 -9.58
CA PRO A 139 -5.86 -31.97 -9.36
C PRO A 139 -6.36 -30.55 -9.58
N VAL A 140 -6.22 -29.70 -8.56
CA VAL A 140 -6.44 -28.24 -8.65
C VAL A 140 -6.07 -27.78 -10.06
N ASN A 141 -7.05 -27.31 -10.84
CA ASN A 141 -6.90 -27.08 -12.27
C ASN A 141 -5.57 -26.37 -12.54
N ARG A 142 -4.66 -27.00 -13.31
CA ARG A 142 -3.32 -26.46 -13.56
C ARG A 142 -3.41 -25.04 -14.14
N ALA A 143 -4.47 -24.74 -14.91
CA ALA A 143 -4.78 -23.41 -15.42
C ALA A 143 -5.08 -22.38 -14.29
N GLY A 144 -5.88 -22.75 -13.28
CA GLY A 144 -6.17 -21.92 -12.12
C GLY A 144 -4.95 -21.67 -11.22
N LEU A 145 -4.06 -22.66 -11.08
CA LEU A 145 -2.76 -22.49 -10.39
C LEU A 145 -1.79 -21.62 -11.21
N LEU A 146 -1.86 -21.68 -12.55
CA LEU A 146 -1.11 -20.79 -13.46
C LEU A 146 -1.54 -19.34 -13.28
N THR A 147 -2.84 -19.04 -13.33
CA THR A 147 -3.34 -17.67 -13.12
C THR A 147 -3.06 -17.16 -11.70
N ALA A 148 -3.22 -18.00 -10.67
CA ALA A 148 -3.02 -17.62 -9.26
C ALA A 148 -1.58 -17.25 -8.87
N THR A 149 -0.57 -17.60 -9.69
CA THR A 149 0.84 -17.24 -9.44
C THR A 149 1.42 -16.28 -10.47
N THR A 150 0.99 -16.40 -11.73
CA THR A 150 1.45 -15.52 -12.81
C THR A 150 0.85 -14.12 -12.69
N LEU A 151 -0.44 -13.98 -12.39
CA LEU A 151 -1.07 -12.65 -12.30
C LEU A 151 -0.52 -11.81 -11.13
N PRO A 152 -0.30 -12.35 -9.91
CA PRO A 152 0.36 -11.60 -8.86
C PRO A 152 1.80 -11.20 -9.21
N LEU A 153 2.54 -12.07 -9.92
CA LEU A 153 3.89 -11.75 -10.37
C LEU A 153 3.88 -10.66 -11.45
N LEU A 154 2.93 -10.70 -12.38
CA LEU A 154 2.72 -9.65 -13.38
C LEU A 154 2.33 -8.33 -12.72
N ALA A 155 1.44 -8.32 -11.73
CA ALA A 155 1.08 -7.12 -10.98
C ALA A 155 2.30 -6.51 -10.26
N ALA A 156 3.13 -7.35 -9.64
CA ALA A 156 4.37 -6.92 -9.00
C ALA A 156 5.38 -6.37 -10.04
N LEU A 157 5.50 -7.01 -11.21
CA LEU A 157 6.34 -6.54 -12.30
C LEU A 157 5.88 -5.16 -12.80
N LEU A 158 4.59 -5.01 -13.07
CA LEU A 158 3.99 -3.74 -13.52
C LEU A 158 4.24 -2.63 -12.51
N LEU A 159 4.14 -2.90 -11.21
CA LEU A 159 4.49 -1.91 -10.18
C LEU A 159 6.00 -1.61 -10.18
N ALA A 160 6.85 -2.63 -10.29
CA ALA A 160 8.31 -2.48 -10.22
C ALA A 160 8.86 -1.60 -11.34
N VAL A 161 8.28 -1.68 -12.54
CA VAL A 161 8.68 -0.90 -13.73
C VAL A 161 7.82 0.34 -13.98
N ASN A 162 6.83 0.61 -13.12
CA ASN A 162 5.98 1.78 -13.27
C ASN A 162 6.80 3.07 -13.08
N PRO A 163 6.82 4.00 -14.06
CA PRO A 163 7.69 5.17 -14.02
C PRO A 163 7.37 6.12 -12.87
N TYR A 164 6.10 6.28 -12.50
CA TYR A 164 5.69 7.10 -11.35
C TYR A 164 6.12 6.47 -10.03
N GLN A 165 5.95 5.16 -9.86
CA GLN A 165 6.39 4.46 -8.64
C GLN A 165 7.89 4.38 -8.50
N LEU A 166 8.61 4.40 -9.62
CA LEU A 166 10.04 4.53 -9.61
C LEU A 166 10.45 5.94 -9.18
N TRP A 167 9.89 6.97 -9.83
CA TRP A 167 10.16 8.37 -9.49
C TRP A 167 9.84 8.66 -8.02
N TYR A 168 8.62 8.33 -7.57
CA TYR A 168 8.22 8.52 -6.17
C TYR A 168 9.03 7.68 -5.17
N GLY A 169 9.62 6.58 -5.62
CA GLY A 169 10.57 5.79 -4.83
C GLY A 169 11.95 6.42 -4.67
N GLN A 170 12.25 7.51 -5.37
CA GLN A 170 13.56 8.18 -5.39
C GLN A 170 13.52 9.63 -4.87
N GLU A 171 12.38 10.12 -4.40
CA GLU A 171 12.25 11.46 -3.81
C GLU A 171 12.01 11.40 -2.30
N GLY A 172 12.38 12.48 -1.63
CA GLY A 172 12.25 12.70 -0.20
C GLY A 172 10.85 13.07 0.25
N LYS A 173 9.83 12.35 -0.20
CA LYS A 173 8.41 12.64 0.08
C LYS A 173 7.63 11.39 0.47
N MET A 174 6.43 11.60 0.98
CA MET A 174 5.61 10.54 1.56
C MET A 174 4.98 9.56 0.54
N TYR A 175 5.02 9.80 -0.77
CA TYR A 175 4.20 9.04 -1.74
C TYR A 175 4.54 7.54 -1.80
N ALA A 176 5.82 7.16 -1.77
CA ALA A 176 6.21 5.76 -1.71
C ALA A 176 5.79 5.10 -0.39
N ILE A 177 5.91 5.82 0.73
CA ILE A 177 5.52 5.36 2.06
C ILE A 177 4.01 5.10 2.13
N ILE A 178 3.18 6.05 1.69
CA ILE A 178 1.72 5.87 1.70
C ILE A 178 1.28 4.77 0.74
N THR A 179 2.00 4.54 -0.37
CA THR A 179 1.74 3.41 -1.27
C THR A 179 1.97 2.08 -0.54
N ALA A 180 3.11 1.93 0.15
CA ALA A 180 3.41 0.73 0.92
C ALA A 180 2.42 0.51 2.07
N LEU A 181 2.12 1.56 2.85
CA LEU A 181 1.13 1.49 3.94
C LEU A 181 -0.26 1.13 3.42
N THR A 182 -0.65 1.70 2.27
CA THR A 182 -1.91 1.39 1.60
C THR A 182 -1.98 -0.08 1.20
N LEU A 183 -0.95 -0.63 0.55
CA LEU A 183 -0.92 -2.04 0.17
C LEU A 183 -0.93 -2.97 1.39
N LEU A 184 -0.22 -2.60 2.46
CA LEU A 184 -0.25 -3.33 3.73
C LEU A 184 -1.63 -3.27 4.39
N ALA A 185 -2.29 -2.12 4.36
CA ALA A 185 -3.66 -1.96 4.87
C ALA A 185 -4.65 -2.85 4.10
N HIS A 186 -4.58 -2.87 2.76
CA HIS A 186 -5.38 -3.77 1.93
C HIS A 186 -5.13 -5.24 2.27
N TRP A 187 -3.86 -5.63 2.44
CA TRP A 187 -3.51 -7.00 2.80
C TRP A 187 -4.05 -7.40 4.19
N LEU A 188 -3.87 -6.54 5.21
CA LEU A 188 -4.38 -6.78 6.55
C LEU A 188 -5.91 -6.83 6.57
N TRP A 189 -6.57 -5.96 5.81
CA TRP A 189 -8.02 -5.95 5.67
C TRP A 189 -8.53 -7.26 5.04
N LEU A 190 -7.93 -7.69 3.92
CA LEU A 190 -8.24 -8.96 3.26
C LEU A 190 -8.03 -10.17 4.21
N GLN A 191 -7.02 -10.10 5.07
CA GLN A 191 -6.78 -11.12 6.09
C GLN A 191 -7.83 -11.08 7.19
N GLY A 192 -8.24 -9.89 7.63
CA GLY A 192 -9.22 -9.67 8.68
C GLY A 192 -10.60 -10.17 8.30
N ILE A 193 -11.07 -9.89 7.08
CA ILE A 193 -12.39 -10.38 6.62
C ILE A 193 -12.43 -11.90 6.41
N ARG A 194 -11.27 -12.55 6.21
CA ARG A 194 -11.18 -14.00 6.00
C ARG A 194 -10.94 -14.81 7.26
N ARG A 195 -10.06 -14.34 8.14
CA ARG A 195 -9.60 -15.08 9.34
C ARG A 195 -10.05 -14.45 10.65
N GLY A 196 -10.48 -13.20 10.63
CA GLY A 196 -10.73 -12.43 11.84
C GLY A 196 -9.47 -12.27 12.70
N GLY A 197 -9.67 -12.04 14.00
CA GLY A 197 -8.60 -11.96 15.00
C GLY A 197 -8.16 -10.53 15.34
N TRP A 198 -8.06 -10.26 16.64
CA TRP A 198 -7.76 -8.91 17.15
C TRP A 198 -6.39 -8.40 16.73
N ARG A 199 -5.39 -9.27 16.54
CA ARG A 199 -4.05 -8.87 16.08
C ARG A 199 -4.06 -8.31 14.66
N ILE A 200 -4.86 -8.91 13.77
CA ILE A 200 -4.98 -8.46 12.39
C ILE A 200 -5.72 -7.12 12.35
N TRP A 201 -6.83 -7.01 13.09
CA TRP A 201 -7.58 -5.76 13.17
C TRP A 201 -6.81 -4.63 13.88
N GLY A 202 -6.07 -4.94 14.95
CA GLY A 202 -5.19 -3.99 15.62
C GLY A 202 -4.05 -3.50 14.71
N GLY A 203 -3.43 -4.42 13.96
CA GLY A 203 -2.45 -4.07 12.94
C GLY A 203 -3.05 -3.21 11.83
N TYR A 204 -4.27 -3.54 11.35
CA TYR A 204 -4.98 -2.74 10.36
C TYR A 204 -5.26 -1.33 10.86
N CYS A 205 -5.76 -1.18 12.10
CA CYS A 205 -5.97 0.13 12.72
C CYS A 205 -4.67 0.94 12.77
N LEU A 206 -3.59 0.34 13.29
CA LEU A 206 -2.29 1.00 13.38
C LEU A 206 -1.81 1.48 12.00
N VAL A 207 -1.82 0.60 11.00
CA VAL A 207 -1.32 0.93 9.65
C VAL A 207 -2.15 2.03 8.99
N VAL A 208 -3.49 1.97 9.09
CA VAL A 208 -4.36 3.01 8.51
C VAL A 208 -4.20 4.34 9.26
N SER A 209 -4.08 4.32 10.59
CA SER A 209 -3.76 5.53 11.35
C SER A 209 -2.42 6.13 10.93
N CYS A 210 -1.37 5.32 10.80
CA CYS A 210 -0.08 5.78 10.28
C CYS A 210 -0.21 6.38 8.87
N ALA A 211 -0.99 5.77 7.99
CA ALA A 211 -1.20 6.29 6.64
C ALA A 211 -1.88 7.67 6.67
N ILE A 212 -2.94 7.84 7.47
CA ILE A 212 -3.68 9.11 7.62
C ILE A 212 -2.78 10.21 8.19
N TYR A 213 -2.00 9.91 9.23
CA TYR A 213 -1.08 10.89 9.81
C TYR A 213 0.17 11.15 8.96
N THR A 214 0.45 10.30 7.97
CA THR A 214 1.47 10.56 6.96
C THR A 214 0.92 11.45 5.85
N HIS A 215 -0.33 11.22 5.41
CA HIS A 215 -0.99 12.02 4.39
C HIS A 215 -2.52 11.98 4.57
N LEU A 216 -3.16 13.15 4.69
CA LEU A 216 -4.58 13.26 5.05
C LEU A 216 -5.52 12.56 4.06
N LEU A 217 -5.22 12.59 2.76
CA LEU A 217 -5.98 11.86 1.73
C LEU A 217 -6.10 10.34 2.00
N MET A 218 -5.24 9.74 2.82
CA MET A 218 -5.34 8.31 3.15
C MET A 218 -6.57 7.98 4.00
N ILE A 219 -7.32 8.97 4.48
CA ILE A 219 -8.66 8.76 5.07
C ILE A 219 -9.61 8.06 4.09
N MET A 220 -9.39 8.20 2.78
CA MET A 220 -10.15 7.52 1.72
C MET A 220 -10.05 5.99 1.76
N LEU A 221 -9.08 5.42 2.49
CA LEU A 221 -9.01 3.97 2.72
C LEU A 221 -10.23 3.44 3.49
N ILE A 222 -10.80 4.25 4.38
CA ILE A 222 -11.96 3.85 5.19
C ILE A 222 -13.20 3.63 4.31
N PRO A 223 -13.68 4.62 3.51
CA PRO A 223 -14.82 4.38 2.63
C PRO A 223 -14.53 3.32 1.56
N LEU A 224 -13.30 3.25 1.03
CA LEU A 224 -12.92 2.19 0.09
C LEU A 224 -13.11 0.79 0.69
N HIS A 225 -12.52 0.53 1.85
CA HIS A 225 -12.65 -0.77 2.52
C HIS A 225 -14.07 -1.02 3.02
N MET A 226 -14.84 0.02 3.38
CA MET A 226 -16.25 -0.12 3.72
C MET A 226 -17.09 -0.54 2.49
N ILE A 227 -16.92 0.14 1.36
CA ILE A 227 -17.61 -0.22 0.11
C ILE A 227 -17.25 -1.66 -0.26
N TRP A 228 -15.97 -2.01 -0.20
CA TRP A 228 -15.54 -3.39 -0.47
C TRP A 228 -16.14 -4.40 0.52
N PHE A 229 -16.20 -4.07 1.81
CA PHE A 229 -16.84 -4.91 2.83
C PHE A 229 -18.31 -5.22 2.49
N LEU A 230 -19.05 -4.20 2.04
CA LEU A 230 -20.45 -4.31 1.65
C LEU A 230 -20.64 -5.08 0.34
N LEU A 231 -19.79 -4.84 -0.66
CA LEU A 231 -19.83 -5.58 -1.93
C LEU A 231 -19.49 -7.06 -1.75
N ALA A 232 -18.60 -7.38 -0.80
CA ALA A 232 -18.23 -8.74 -0.42
C ALA A 232 -18.98 -9.23 0.83
N TRP A 233 -20.22 -8.79 1.04
CA TRP A 233 -20.98 -9.06 2.27
C TRP A 233 -21.10 -10.56 2.63
N PRO A 234 -21.42 -11.48 1.70
CA PRO A 234 -21.56 -12.90 2.04
C PRO A 234 -20.28 -13.49 2.66
N GLN A 235 -19.11 -13.06 2.19
CA GLN A 235 -17.81 -13.50 2.69
C GLN A 235 -17.40 -12.72 3.95
N SER A 236 -17.70 -11.42 3.99
CA SER A 236 -17.19 -10.50 5.02
C SER A 236 -18.03 -10.53 6.31
N LYS A 237 -19.31 -10.93 6.23
CA LYS A 237 -20.21 -10.95 7.39
C LYS A 237 -19.72 -11.85 8.53
N ALA A 238 -18.90 -12.87 8.25
CA ALA A 238 -18.38 -13.75 9.30
C ALA A 238 -17.56 -12.98 10.36
N HIS A 239 -16.91 -11.88 9.97
CA HIS A 239 -16.00 -11.13 10.83
C HIS A 239 -16.43 -9.66 11.03
N TRP A 240 -17.73 -9.36 10.85
CA TRP A 240 -18.26 -7.99 10.90
C TRP A 240 -17.99 -7.28 12.23
N ARG A 241 -18.04 -7.99 13.36
CA ARG A 241 -17.75 -7.42 14.69
C ARG A 241 -16.31 -6.94 14.80
N GLY A 242 -15.37 -7.69 14.24
CA GLY A 242 -13.96 -7.32 14.22
C GLY A 242 -13.73 -6.08 13.37
N TYR A 243 -14.36 -6.01 12.19
CA TYR A 243 -14.26 -4.82 11.34
C TYR A 243 -14.96 -3.60 11.95
N GLY A 244 -16.14 -3.79 12.55
CA GLY A 244 -16.84 -2.73 13.30
C GLY A 244 -16.01 -2.19 14.47
N GLY A 245 -15.36 -3.09 15.23
CA GLY A 245 -14.40 -2.71 16.26
C GLY A 245 -13.19 -1.97 15.71
N ALA A 246 -12.68 -2.36 14.54
CA ALA A 246 -11.59 -1.64 13.87
C ALA A 246 -12.01 -0.23 13.44
N LEU A 247 -13.21 -0.07 12.87
CA LEU A 247 -13.75 1.24 12.50
C LEU A 247 -13.96 2.14 13.71
N ALA A 248 -14.50 1.60 14.81
CA ALA A 248 -14.57 2.32 16.08
C ALA A 248 -13.18 2.68 16.62
N GLY A 249 -12.20 1.79 16.49
CA GLY A 249 -10.81 2.09 16.84
C GLY A 249 -10.19 3.19 16.00
N LEU A 250 -10.54 3.27 14.71
CA LEU A 250 -10.04 4.30 13.79
C LEU A 250 -10.64 5.69 14.04
N THR A 251 -11.77 5.80 14.75
CA THR A 251 -12.30 7.12 15.14
C THR A 251 -11.45 7.76 16.24
N LEU A 252 -10.87 6.96 17.15
CA LEU A 252 -10.14 7.48 18.33
C LEU A 252 -8.97 8.40 17.96
N PRO A 253 -8.04 8.03 17.04
CA PRO A 253 -6.96 8.94 16.64
C PRO A 253 -7.48 10.19 15.93
N TYR A 254 -8.67 10.11 15.32
CA TYR A 254 -9.23 11.19 14.53
C TYR A 254 -10.11 12.16 15.34
N LEU A 255 -10.54 11.79 16.55
CA LEU A 255 -11.34 12.66 17.43
C LEU A 255 -10.66 14.03 17.69
N PRO A 256 -9.36 14.12 18.04
CA PRO A 256 -8.70 15.41 18.21
C PRO A 256 -8.69 16.25 16.93
N LEU A 257 -8.53 15.61 15.77
CA LEU A 257 -8.53 16.30 14.49
C LEU A 257 -9.93 16.81 14.13
N LEU A 258 -10.97 16.04 14.40
CA LEU A 258 -12.37 16.46 14.20
C LEU A 258 -12.72 17.67 15.05
N VAL A 259 -12.29 17.70 16.32
CA VAL A 259 -12.50 18.87 17.20
C VAL A 259 -11.88 20.12 16.60
N TRP A 260 -10.69 20.00 16.01
CA TRP A 260 -10.03 21.11 15.31
C TRP A 260 -10.69 21.48 13.97
N GLN A 261 -11.15 20.49 13.19
CA GLN A 261 -11.81 20.70 11.89
C GLN A 261 -13.24 21.24 12.04
N TRP A 262 -13.89 20.98 13.18
CA TRP A 262 -15.30 21.30 13.39
C TRP A 262 -15.65 22.79 13.15
N PRO A 263 -14.90 23.77 13.70
CA PRO A 263 -15.15 25.17 13.40
C PRO A 263 -14.94 25.53 11.93
N MET A 264 -14.05 24.81 11.21
CA MET A 264 -13.79 25.07 9.79
C MET A 264 -14.93 24.60 8.90
N LEU A 265 -15.56 23.47 9.25
CA LEU A 265 -16.74 22.95 8.53
C LEU A 265 -17.96 23.85 8.71
N LEU A 266 -18.05 24.57 9.83
CA LEU A 266 -19.14 25.50 10.14
C LEU A 266 -18.83 26.95 9.73
N ALA A 267 -17.61 27.25 9.30
CA ALA A 267 -17.24 28.59 8.89
C ALA A 267 -17.89 28.93 7.54
N ASN A 268 -18.54 30.08 7.47
CA ASN A 268 -19.12 30.61 6.23
C ASN A 268 -18.05 31.07 5.21
N GLU A 269 -16.78 31.12 5.63
CA GLU A 269 -15.64 31.50 4.79
C GLU A 269 -14.58 30.39 4.79
N ALA A 270 -14.25 29.88 3.60
CA ALA A 270 -13.19 28.90 3.43
C ALA A 270 -11.82 29.57 3.61
N LYS A 271 -11.22 29.44 4.80
CA LYS A 271 -9.85 29.86 5.05
C LYS A 271 -8.89 28.75 4.61
N THR A 272 -8.17 28.97 3.51
CA THR A 272 -7.17 28.02 2.99
C THR A 272 -5.81 28.15 3.67
N GLY A 273 -5.67 29.06 4.64
CA GLY A 273 -4.38 29.44 5.24
C GLY A 273 -3.60 30.47 4.42
N PHE A 274 -4.11 30.86 3.24
CA PHE A 274 -3.52 31.89 2.39
C PHE A 274 -4.57 32.94 2.05
N ASN A 275 -4.14 34.21 1.98
CA ASN A 275 -4.99 35.27 1.47
C ASN A 275 -5.27 35.03 -0.02
N PHE A 276 -6.52 35.20 -0.44
CA PHE A 276 -6.83 35.21 -1.86
C PHE A 276 -6.14 36.41 -2.52
N VAL A 277 -5.21 36.13 -3.44
CA VAL A 277 -4.58 37.13 -4.29
C VAL A 277 -5.05 36.85 -5.72
N PRO A 278 -5.81 37.77 -6.36
CA PRO A 278 -6.22 37.56 -7.74
C PRO A 278 -5.00 37.58 -8.66
N LEU A 279 -5.06 36.81 -9.76
CA LEU A 279 -3.96 36.69 -10.72
C LEU A 279 -3.47 38.06 -11.22
N SER A 280 -4.38 39.02 -11.42
CA SER A 280 -4.06 40.39 -11.84
C SER A 280 -3.22 41.20 -10.85
N LYS A 281 -3.07 40.74 -9.60
CA LYS A 281 -2.18 41.34 -8.59
C LYS A 281 -0.86 40.57 -8.43
N MET A 282 -0.72 39.42 -9.09
CA MET A 282 0.50 38.60 -9.06
C MET A 282 1.43 38.89 -10.25
N ILE A 283 0.84 39.32 -11.37
CA ILE A 283 1.54 39.80 -12.57
C ILE A 283 1.65 41.32 -12.55
#